data_AF-A0A183TFX6-F1
#
_entry.id   AF-A0A183TFX6-F1
#
_cell.length_a   1.000
_cell.length_b   1.000
_cell.length_c   1.000
_cell.angle_alpha   90.00
_cell.angle_beta   90.00
_cell.angle_gamma   90.00
#
_symmetry.space_group_name_H-M   'P 1'
#
loop_
_entity.id
_entity.type
_entity.pdbx_description
1 polymer ?
#
loop_
_entity_poly.entity_id
_entity_poly.type
_entity_poly.pdbx_seq_one_letter_code
_entity_poly.pdbx_strand_id
1 'polypeptide(L)'
;MDNFLIISKTRLCLRPRRRPQGKRPQDKLNTVLLNASAHHHHFSTELANRLANLPVADEEASVDNRWCQLRGTVKSTALDVLGRAHHQHQDWFNENDAAINTLLAEKKRLHKAYVKCPTAANKIALYKSHHLIQQRLRGVQNA
;
A
#
# COMPACT_ATOMS: atom_id res chain seq x y z
N MET A 1 -24.21 -38.55 -23.46
CA MET A 1 -24.96 -38.75 -22.19
C MET A 1 -24.44 -37.67 -21.28
N ASP A 2 -25.15 -36.56 -21.30
CA ASP A 2 -24.59 -35.26 -20.97
C ASP A 2 -25.09 -34.86 -19.60
N ASN A 3 -24.17 -34.84 -18.65
CA ASN A 3 -24.44 -34.37 -17.29
C ASN A 3 -24.53 -32.84 -17.31
N PHE A 4 -25.64 -32.30 -17.80
CA PHE A 4 -26.03 -30.92 -17.51
C PHE A 4 -26.45 -30.84 -16.05
N LEU A 5 -25.43 -30.73 -15.18
CA LEU A 5 -25.60 -30.47 -13.77
C LEU A 5 -26.43 -29.19 -13.64
N ILE A 6 -27.67 -29.38 -13.18
CA ILE A 6 -28.67 -28.35 -12.96
C ILE A 6 -28.08 -27.34 -11.97
N ILE A 7 -27.52 -26.25 -12.47
CA ILE A 7 -27.16 -25.10 -11.65
C ILE A 7 -28.47 -24.42 -11.28
N SER A 8 -29.05 -24.84 -10.16
CA SER A 8 -30.15 -24.12 -9.53
C SER A 8 -29.65 -22.71 -9.20
N LYS A 9 -30.26 -21.72 -9.85
CA LYS A 9 -29.90 -20.31 -9.76
C LYS A 9 -30.42 -19.74 -8.43
N THR A 10 -29.80 -20.18 -7.33
CA THR A 10 -30.04 -19.60 -6.01
C THR A 10 -29.35 -18.24 -5.98
N ARG A 11 -30.09 -17.18 -5.63
CA ARG A 11 -29.52 -15.85 -5.34
C ARG A 11 -28.86 -15.86 -3.97
N LEU A 12 -27.91 -16.78 -3.77
CA LEU A 12 -27.01 -16.74 -2.63
C LEU A 12 -26.02 -15.61 -2.89
N CYS A 13 -26.38 -14.39 -2.49
CA CYS A 13 -25.45 -13.28 -2.38
C CYS A 13 -24.48 -13.57 -1.22
N LEU A 14 -23.52 -14.47 -1.46
CA LEU A 14 -22.36 -14.62 -0.59
C LEU A 14 -21.54 -13.34 -0.73
N ARG A 15 -21.76 -12.38 0.17
CA ARG A 15 -20.86 -11.22 0.29
C ARG A 15 -19.46 -11.79 0.47
N PRO A 16 -18.49 -11.46 -0.42
CA PRO A 16 -17.12 -11.87 -0.23
C PRO A 16 -16.71 -11.43 1.18
N ARG A 17 -16.39 -12.40 2.04
CA ARG A 17 -15.93 -12.11 3.39
C ARG A 17 -14.72 -11.20 3.22
N ARG A 18 -14.83 -9.94 3.64
CA ARG A 18 -13.68 -9.03 3.65
C ARG A 18 -12.59 -9.76 4.42
N ARG A 19 -11.45 -10.02 3.78
CA ARG A 19 -10.27 -10.47 4.54
C ARG A 19 -10.14 -9.52 5.72
N PRO A 20 -9.99 -10.02 6.96
CA PRO A 20 -9.67 -9.15 8.08
C PRO A 20 -8.42 -8.39 7.64
N GLN A 21 -8.58 -7.11 7.32
CA GLN A 21 -7.41 -6.27 7.14
C GLN A 21 -6.82 -6.25 8.53
N GLY A 22 -5.68 -6.92 8.70
CA GLY A 22 -4.93 -6.86 9.94
C GLY A 22 -4.76 -5.41 10.35
N LYS A 23 -4.49 -5.18 11.65
CA LYS A 23 -4.17 -3.83 12.12
C LYS A 23 -3.14 -3.23 11.14
N ARG A 24 -3.43 -2.03 10.62
CA ARG A 24 -2.50 -1.34 9.73
C ARG A 24 -1.13 -1.36 10.41
N PRO A 25 -0.06 -1.82 9.73
CA PRO A 25 1.28 -1.76 10.29
C PRO A 25 1.52 -0.35 10.81
N GLN A 26 2.06 -0.22 12.03
CA GLN A 26 2.42 1.10 12.52
C GLN A 26 3.43 1.69 11.53
N ASP A 27 3.09 2.83 10.95
CA ASP A 27 3.93 3.53 9.99
C ASP A 27 5.32 3.70 10.61
N LYS A 28 6.33 3.11 9.97
CA LYS A 28 7.70 3.11 10.49
C LYS A 28 8.30 4.50 10.31
N LEU A 29 9.17 4.90 11.22
CA LEU A 29 9.98 6.11 11.06
C LEU A 29 10.99 5.92 9.93
N ASN A 30 11.31 6.99 9.21
CA ASN A 30 12.34 6.94 8.18
C ASN A 30 13.75 6.95 8.79
N THR A 31 14.21 5.79 9.25
CA THR A 31 15.53 5.64 9.88
C THR A 31 16.69 5.89 8.91
N VAL A 32 16.44 5.85 7.59
CA VAL A 32 17.47 6.12 6.57
C VAL A 32 17.98 7.56 6.65
N LEU A 33 17.12 8.51 7.03
CA LEU A 33 17.52 9.91 7.18
C LEU A 33 18.61 10.11 8.25
N LEU A 34 18.67 9.24 9.27
CA LEU A 34 19.71 9.31 10.31
C LEU A 34 21.11 8.98 9.79
N ASN A 35 21.23 8.33 8.62
CA ASN A 35 22.53 8.07 7.99
C ASN A 35 23.17 9.35 7.45
N ALA A 36 22.37 10.39 7.20
CA ALA A 36 22.86 11.70 6.78
C ALA A 36 23.21 12.55 8.01
N SER A 37 24.48 12.94 8.15
CA SER A 37 24.99 13.70 9.30
C SER A 37 24.19 14.98 9.61
N ALA A 38 23.74 15.71 8.58
CA ALA A 38 22.92 16.91 8.75
C ALA A 38 21.56 16.61 9.42
N HIS A 39 20.90 15.52 9.02
CA HIS A 39 19.63 15.09 9.62
C HIS A 39 19.80 14.54 11.03
N HIS A 40 20.90 13.83 11.29
CA HIS A 40 21.25 13.37 12.64
C HIS A 40 21.46 14.55 13.59
N HIS A 41 22.24 15.56 13.17
CA HIS A 41 22.45 16.76 13.98
C HIS A 41 21.15 17.52 14.22
N HIS A 42 20.37 17.78 13.18
CA HIS A 42 19.08 18.47 13.32
C HIS A 42 18.14 17.73 14.29
N PHE A 43 18.03 16.41 14.18
CA PHE A 43 17.24 15.60 15.11
C PHE A 43 17.76 15.70 16.55
N SER A 44 19.08 15.64 16.75
CA SER A 44 19.68 15.75 18.08
C SER A 44 19.42 17.11 18.73
N THR A 45 19.52 18.20 17.96
CA THR A 45 19.28 19.56 18.47
C THR A 45 17.80 19.77 18.82
N GLU A 46 16.89 19.34 17.94
CA GLU A 46 15.45 19.46 18.16
C GLU A 46 14.99 18.61 19.36
N LEU A 47 15.54 17.39 19.50
CA LEU A 47 15.26 16.54 20.64
C LEU A 47 15.74 17.17 21.95
N ALA A 48 16.96 17.71 21.98
CA ALA A 48 17.50 18.38 23.17
C ALA A 48 16.60 19.57 23.59
N ASN A 49 16.17 20.38 22.63
CA ASN A 49 15.26 21.51 22.88
C ASN A 49 13.92 21.06 23.47
N ARG A 50 13.32 20.00 22.92
CA ARG A 50 12.01 19.50 23.40
C ARG A 50 12.09 18.81 24.76
N LEU A 51 13.22 18.19 25.07
CA LEU A 51 13.47 17.61 26.38
C LEU A 51 13.74 18.69 27.43
N ALA A 52 14.43 19.78 27.08
CA ALA A 52 14.65 20.91 27.98
C ALA A 52 13.36 21.64 28.35
N ASN A 53 12.38 21.66 27.44
CA ASN A 53 11.06 22.26 27.65
C ASN A 53 9.99 21.25 28.11
N LEU A 54 10.39 20.02 28.45
CA LEU A 54 9.45 19.02 28.93
C LEU A 54 8.96 19.46 30.33
N PRO A 55 7.64 19.61 30.55
CA PRO A 55 7.15 19.93 31.88
C PRO A 55 7.61 18.84 32.84
N VAL A 56 8.29 19.24 33.91
CA VAL A 56 8.54 18.34 35.03
C VAL A 56 7.17 17.99 35.55
N ALA A 57 6.72 16.77 35.24
CA ALA A 57 5.48 16.26 35.80
C ALA A 57 5.52 16.45 37.31
N ASP A 58 4.39 16.87 37.87
CA ASP A 58 4.17 17.11 39.30
C ASP A 58 4.91 16.08 40.17
N GLU A 59 5.40 16.45 41.35
CA GLU A 59 6.23 15.54 42.16
C GLU A 59 5.49 14.23 42.54
N GLU A 60 4.16 14.19 42.39
CA GLU A 60 3.32 12.99 42.52
C GLU A 60 3.16 12.12 41.25
N ALA A 61 3.66 12.56 40.10
CA ALA A 61 3.53 11.81 38.86
C ALA A 61 4.38 10.53 38.91
N SER A 62 3.69 9.39 38.93
CA SER A 62 4.30 8.05 38.86
C SER A 62 5.40 7.96 37.79
N VAL A 63 6.47 7.25 38.11
CA VAL A 63 7.60 6.98 37.19
C VAL A 63 7.12 6.49 35.82
N ASP A 64 6.03 5.73 35.78
CA ASP A 64 5.43 5.24 34.53
C ASP A 64 4.88 6.38 33.65
N ASN A 65 4.25 7.39 34.25
CA ASN A 65 3.77 8.58 33.54
C ASN A 65 4.94 9.40 33.00
N ARG A 66 6.02 9.56 33.78
CA ARG A 66 7.23 10.28 33.35
C ARG A 66 7.93 9.57 32.19
N TRP A 67 8.02 8.24 32.25
CA TRP A 67 8.54 7.42 31.15
C TRP A 67 7.64 7.49 29.91
N CYS A 68 6.32 7.49 30.08
CA CYS A 68 5.37 7.67 28.99
C CYS A 68 5.52 9.04 28.30
N GLN A 69 5.70 10.12 29.06
CA GLN A 69 5.95 11.46 28.52
C GLN A 69 7.27 11.53 27.76
N LEU A 70 8.37 11.02 28.33
CA LEU A 70 9.67 10.98 27.66
C LEU A 70 9.58 10.23 26.33
N ARG A 71 9.04 9.01 26.36
CA ARG A 71 8.87 8.19 25.15
C ARG A 71 7.96 8.87 24.13
N GLY A 72 6.91 9.55 24.60
CA GLY A 72 6.00 10.34 23.77
C GLY A 72 6.73 11.47 23.04
N THR A 73 7.54 12.24 23.75
CA THR A 73 8.33 13.36 23.21
C THR A 73 9.40 12.89 22.24
N VAL A 74 10.13 11.82 22.56
CA VAL A 74 11.10 11.21 21.63
C VAL A 74 10.40 10.79 20.34
N LYS A 75 9.26 10.09 20.45
CA LYS A 75 8.51 9.60 19.30
C LYS A 75 7.90 10.72 18.46
N SER A 76 7.34 11.77 19.07
CA SER A 76 6.76 12.91 18.36
C SER A 76 7.84 13.72 17.64
N THR A 77 8.99 13.94 18.28
CA THR A 77 10.15 14.62 17.68
C THR A 77 10.70 13.82 16.51
N ALA A 78 10.83 12.51 16.65
CA ALA A 78 11.28 11.65 15.55
C ALA A 78 10.28 11.66 14.38
N LEU A 79 8.97 11.69 14.65
CA LEU A 79 7.97 11.81 13.60
C LEU A 79 8.01 13.17 12.89
N ASP A 80 8.26 14.25 13.61
CA ASP A 80 8.30 15.60 13.07
C ASP A 80 9.56 15.83 12.20
N VAL A 81 10.72 15.35 12.68
CA VAL A 81 12.00 15.56 12.00
C VAL A 81 12.27 14.51 10.91
N LEU A 82 12.05 13.23 11.20
CA LEU A 82 12.37 12.13 10.27
C LEU A 82 11.18 11.78 9.39
N GLY A 83 9.96 12.16 9.78
CA GLY A 83 8.77 11.74 9.06
C GLY A 83 8.53 10.23 9.10
N ARG A 84 7.57 9.80 8.28
CA ARG A 84 7.23 8.40 8.11
C ARG A 84 7.97 7.85 6.89
N ALA A 85 8.48 6.63 7.00
CA ALA A 85 9.07 5.92 5.88
C ALA A 85 8.01 5.77 4.80
N HIS A 86 8.15 6.51 3.70
CA HIS A 86 7.24 6.34 2.58
C HIS A 86 7.57 5.02 1.88
N HIS A 87 6.55 4.20 1.66
CA HIS A 87 6.68 3.00 0.84
C HIS A 87 6.98 3.44 -0.60
N GLN A 88 8.26 3.40 -0.98
CA GLN A 88 8.66 3.62 -2.37
C GLN A 88 8.25 2.39 -3.19
N HIS A 89 7.06 2.44 -3.78
CA HIS A 89 6.63 1.53 -4.84
C HIS A 89 6.76 2.17 -6.23
N GLN A 90 7.43 3.33 -6.34
CA GLN A 90 7.48 4.08 -7.60
C GLN A 90 8.27 3.36 -8.69
N ASP A 91 9.36 2.67 -8.33
CA ASP A 91 10.23 2.02 -9.32
C ASP A 91 9.60 0.78 -9.95
N TRP A 92 8.73 0.09 -9.19
CA TRP A 92 8.03 -1.11 -9.63
C TRP A 92 7.07 -0.86 -10.80
N PHE A 93 6.43 0.32 -10.82
CA PHE A 93 5.49 0.71 -11.88
C PHE A 93 6.19 1.40 -13.05
N ASN A 94 7.14 2.30 -12.81
CA ASN A 94 7.73 3.15 -13.85
C ASN A 94 8.35 2.37 -15.03
N GLU A 95 9.09 1.28 -14.77
CA GLU A 95 9.69 0.46 -15.85
C GLU A 95 8.65 -0.39 -16.61
N ASN A 96 7.53 -0.73 -15.95
CA ASN A 96 6.49 -1.58 -16.50
C ASN A 96 5.30 -0.80 -17.11
N ASP A 97 5.24 0.51 -16.87
CA ASP A 97 4.09 1.36 -17.19
C ASP A 97 3.83 1.44 -18.69
N ALA A 98 4.87 1.59 -19.53
CA ALA A 98 4.66 1.73 -20.97
C ALA A 98 3.98 0.49 -21.58
N ALA A 99 4.51 -0.70 -21.30
CA ALA A 99 3.98 -1.95 -21.85
C ALA A 99 2.61 -2.32 -21.25
N ILE A 100 2.39 -2.08 -19.96
CA ILE A 100 1.10 -2.31 -19.32
C ILE A 100 0.04 -1.34 -19.87
N ASN A 101 0.39 -0.07 -20.07
CA ASN A 101 -0.52 0.92 -20.64
C ASN A 101 -0.91 0.58 -22.08
N THR A 102 0.02 0.09 -22.91
CA THR A 102 -0.29 -0.40 -24.26
C THR A 102 -1.29 -1.57 -24.23
N LEU A 103 -1.07 -2.57 -23.36
CA LEU A 103 -1.97 -3.71 -23.22
C LEU A 103 -3.35 -3.30 -22.71
N LEU A 104 -3.43 -2.35 -21.78
CA LEU A 104 -4.68 -1.81 -21.27
C LEU A 104 -5.46 -1.02 -22.34
N ALA A 105 -4.77 -0.25 -23.18
CA ALA A 105 -5.38 0.45 -24.31
C ALA A 105 -5.98 -0.55 -25.32
N GLU A 106 -5.26 -1.62 -25.63
CA GLU A 106 -5.76 -2.68 -26.51
C GLU A 106 -6.98 -3.40 -25.91
N LYS A 107 -6.95 -3.72 -24.60
CA LYS A 107 -8.11 -4.30 -23.91
C LYS A 107 -9.34 -3.40 -24.02
N LYS A 108 -9.18 -2.08 -23.84
CA LYS A 108 -10.27 -1.11 -23.98
C LYS A 108 -10.84 -1.10 -25.41
N ARG A 109 -9.98 -1.15 -26.43
CA ARG A 109 -10.39 -1.25 -27.85
C ARG A 109 -11.19 -2.53 -28.10
N LEU A 110 -10.68 -3.68 -27.67
CA LEU A 110 -11.33 -4.98 -27.83
C LEU A 110 -12.66 -5.06 -27.07
N HIS A 111 -12.73 -4.47 -25.88
CA HIS A 111 -13.96 -4.39 -25.12
C HIS A 111 -15.01 -3.53 -25.84
N LYS A 112 -14.64 -2.38 -26.41
CA LYS A 112 -15.54 -1.56 -27.23
C LYS A 112 -16.05 -2.32 -28.45
N ALA A 113 -15.19 -3.10 -29.12
CA ALA A 113 -15.59 -3.95 -30.24
C ALA A 113 -16.56 -5.07 -29.80
N TYR A 114 -16.32 -5.71 -28.66
CA TYR A 114 -17.21 -6.71 -28.08
C TYR A 114 -18.58 -6.13 -27.68
N VAL A 115 -18.60 -4.95 -27.06
CA VAL A 115 -19.86 -4.26 -26.69
C VAL A 115 -20.65 -3.87 -27.94
N LYS A 116 -19.96 -3.41 -28.99
CA LYS A 116 -20.60 -3.07 -30.27
C LYS A 116 -21.10 -4.31 -31.01
N CYS A 117 -20.38 -5.42 -30.94
CA CYS A 117 -20.75 -6.68 -31.59
C CYS A 117 -20.18 -7.88 -30.81
N PRO A 118 -21.01 -8.62 -30.05
CA PRO A 118 -20.55 -9.70 -29.17
C PRO A 118 -20.34 -11.02 -29.93
N THR A 119 -19.49 -11.01 -30.95
CA THR A 119 -19.10 -12.21 -31.72
C THR A 119 -18.15 -13.11 -30.92
N ALA A 120 -18.14 -14.41 -31.21
CA ALA A 120 -17.20 -15.36 -30.62
C ALA A 120 -15.73 -14.93 -30.76
N ALA A 121 -15.34 -14.39 -31.92
CA ALA A 121 -14.00 -13.84 -32.17
C ALA A 121 -13.64 -12.69 -31.21
N ASN A 122 -14.55 -11.72 -31.01
CA ASN A 122 -14.35 -10.58 -30.11
C ASN A 122 -14.26 -11.02 -28.65
N LYS A 123 -15.08 -12.00 -28.26
CA LYS A 123 -15.01 -12.61 -26.93
C LYS A 123 -13.65 -13.28 -26.71
N ILE A 124 -13.20 -14.11 -27.66
CA ILE A 124 -11.88 -14.78 -27.58
C ILE A 124 -10.74 -13.76 -27.50
N ALA A 125 -10.77 -12.71 -28.32
CA ALA A 125 -9.76 -11.66 -28.32
C ALA A 125 -9.69 -10.93 -26.96
N LEU A 126 -10.84 -10.57 -26.37
CA LEU A 126 -10.90 -9.92 -25.07
C LEU A 126 -10.36 -10.83 -23.95
N TYR A 127 -10.71 -12.12 -23.96
CA TYR A 127 -10.20 -13.10 -22.99
C TYR A 127 -8.68 -13.27 -23.10
N LYS A 128 -8.13 -13.35 -24.32
CA LYS A 128 -6.67 -13.44 -24.56
C LYS A 128 -5.94 -12.21 -24.03
N SER A 129 -6.44 -11.01 -24.33
CA SER A 129 -5.88 -9.74 -23.82
C SER A 129 -5.90 -9.69 -22.29
N HIS A 130 -7.01 -10.12 -21.67
CA HIS A 130 -7.10 -10.19 -20.21
C HIS A 130 -6.07 -11.15 -19.60
N HIS A 131 -5.87 -12.31 -20.21
CA HIS A 131 -4.87 -13.28 -19.76
C HIS A 131 -3.45 -12.73 -19.85
N LEU A 132 -3.10 -12.06 -20.95
CA LEU A 132 -1.77 -11.48 -21.16
C LEU A 132 -1.45 -10.38 -20.13
N ILE A 133 -2.44 -9.53 -19.81
CA ILE A 133 -2.31 -8.51 -18.76
C ILE A 133 -2.06 -9.16 -17.40
N GLN A 134 -2.81 -10.22 -17.07
CA GLN A 134 -2.63 -10.95 -15.82
C GLN A 134 -1.26 -11.63 -15.72
N GLN A 135 -0.76 -12.22 -16.82
CA GLN A 135 0.57 -12.80 -16.86
C GLN A 135 1.65 -11.75 -16.63
N ARG A 136 1.58 -10.61 -17.33
CA ARG A 136 2.51 -9.48 -17.15
C ARG A 136 2.51 -8.98 -15.70
N LEU A 137 1.33 -8.74 -15.14
CA LEU A 137 1.21 -8.26 -13.75
C LEU A 137 1.77 -9.25 -12.72
N ARG A 138 1.65 -10.56 -12.97
CA ARG A 138 2.25 -11.59 -12.11
C ARG A 138 3.76 -11.68 -12.25
N GLY A 139 4.30 -11.50 -13.46
CA GLY A 139 5.74 -11.51 -13.70
C GLY A 139 6.46 -10.36 -13.00
N VAL A 140 5.82 -9.19 -12.95
CA VAL A 140 6.33 -8.04 -12.21
C VAL A 140 6.34 -8.29 -10.68
N GLN A 141 5.52 -9.22 -10.18
CA GLN A 141 5.37 -9.48 -8.75
C GLN A 141 6.48 -10.31 -8.07
N ASN A 142 7.40 -10.85 -8.86
CA ASN A 142 8.47 -11.74 -8.40
C ASN A 142 9.88 -11.24 -8.77
N ALA A 143 10.03 -9.95 -9.06
CA ALA A 143 11.31 -9.29 -9.31
C ALA A 143 11.79 -8.53 -8.06
#